data_AF-K0ELN5-F1
#
_entry.id   AF-K0ELN5-F1
#
_cell.length_a   1.000
_cell.length_b   1.000
_cell.length_c   1.000
_cell.angle_alpha   90.00
_cell.angle_beta   90.00
_cell.angle_gamma   90.00
#
_symmetry.space_group_name_H-M   'P 1'
#
loop_
_entity.id
_entity.type
_entity.pdbx_description
1 polymer ?
#
loop_
_entity_poly.entity_id
_entity_poly.type
_entity_poly.pdbx_seq_one_letter_code
_entity_poly.pdbx_strand_id
1 'polypeptide(L)' 'MEVRARTLRAMVAEDGMSTAEYAIGTIAAAAFGAVLYGVVTGDSIVNALTRIIDRALNTAV' A
#
# COMPACT_ATOMS: atom_id res chain seq x y z
N MET A 1 -29.07 7.14 -30.48
CA MET A 1 -29.19 5.81 -29.84
C MET A 1 -27.86 5.35 -29.25
N GLU A 2 -26.73 5.55 -29.94
CA GLU A 2 -25.39 5.16 -29.47
C GLU A 2 -25.03 5.68 -28.07
N VAL A 3 -25.28 6.96 -27.78
CA VAL A 3 -24.98 7.55 -26.46
C VAL A 3 -25.67 6.74 -25.36
N ARG A 4 -26.97 6.47 -25.50
CA ARG A 4 -27.73 5.65 -24.53
C ARG A 4 -27.17 4.24 -24.41
N ALA A 5 -26.80 3.60 -25.53
CA ALA A 5 -26.20 2.26 -25.49
C ALA A 5 -24.83 2.26 -24.78
N ARG A 6 -24.02 3.30 -24.97
CA ARG A 6 -22.75 3.49 -24.26
C ARG A 6 -22.96 3.72 -22.77
N THR A 7 -23.93 4.56 -22.39
CA THR A 7 -24.27 4.80 -20.98
C THR A 7 -24.78 3.53 -20.30
N LEU A 8 -25.67 2.77 -20.96
CA LEU A 8 -26.17 1.51 -20.42
C LEU A 8 -25.07 0.46 -20.29
N ARG A 9 -24.15 0.34 -21.26
CA ARG A 9 -22.98 -0.53 -21.12
C ARG A 9 -22.09 -0.13 -19.95
N ALA A 10 -21.85 1.17 -19.77
CA ALA A 10 -21.08 1.66 -18.64
C ALA A 10 -21.74 1.31 -17.31
N MET A 11 -23.07 1.40 -17.22
CA MET A 11 -23.82 1.04 -16.01
C MET A 11 -23.85 -0.47 -15.72
N VAL A 12 -23.91 -1.31 -16.76
CA VAL A 12 -23.92 -2.79 -16.60
C VAL A 12 -22.53 -3.34 -16.29
N ALA A 13 -21.46 -2.64 -16.66
CA ALA A 13 -20.09 -3.07 -16.36
C ALA A 13 -19.79 -3.13 -14.85
N GLU A 14 -20.59 -2.46 -14.02
CA GLU A 14 -20.41 -2.40 -12.56
C GLU A 14 -20.90 -3.67 -11.81
N ASP A 15 -21.49 -4.66 -12.49
CA ASP A 15 -22.08 -5.86 -11.85
C ASP A 15 -21.03 -6.89 -11.34
N GLY A 16 -19.73 -6.59 -11.48
CA GLY A 16 -18.66 -7.57 -11.30
C GLY A 16 -17.74 -7.40 -10.09
N MET A 17 -17.67 -6.22 -9.48
CA MET A 17 -16.88 -5.97 -8.27
C MET A 17 -17.33 -4.63 -7.72
N SER A 18 -17.87 -4.60 -6.50
CA SER A 18 -18.37 -3.34 -5.93
C SER A 18 -17.19 -2.36 -5.80
N THR A 19 -17.23 -1.30 -6.60
CA THR A 19 -16.13 -0.36 -6.81
C THR A 19 -15.75 0.37 -5.52
N ALA A 20 -16.72 0.56 -4.61
CA ALA A 20 -16.49 1.17 -3.32
C ALA A 20 -15.58 0.30 -2.42
N GLU A 21 -15.83 -1.00 -2.32
CA GLU A 21 -15.16 -1.92 -1.42
C GLU A 21 -13.69 -2.09 -1.83
N TYR A 22 -13.42 -2.23 -3.13
CA TYR A 22 -12.05 -2.30 -3.63
C TYR A 22 -11.30 -0.97 -3.43
N ALA A 23 -11.96 0.17 -3.71
CA ALA A 23 -11.36 1.49 -3.51
C ALA A 23 -11.04 1.73 -2.03
N ILE A 24 -11.96 1.40 -1.12
CA ILE A 24 -11.75 1.48 0.32
C ILE A 24 -10.60 0.56 0.75
N GLY A 25 -10.56 -0.68 0.25
CA GLY A 25 -9.46 -1.61 0.54
C GLY A 25 -8.09 -1.07 0.11
N THR A 26 -8.02 -0.45 -1.06
CA THR A 26 -6.79 0.17 -1.58
C THR A 26 -6.36 1.36 -0.73
N ILE A 27 -7.31 2.23 -0.35
CA ILE A 27 -7.03 3.37 0.54
C ILE A 27 -6.53 2.89 1.91
N ALA A 28 -7.18 1.86 2.47
CA ALA A 28 -6.76 1.28 3.75
C ALA A 28 -5.34 0.70 3.68
N ALA A 29 -5.02 -0.03 2.61
CA ALA A 29 -3.68 -0.58 2.39
C ALA A 29 -2.62 0.52 2.22
N ALA A 30 -2.91 1.58 1.46
CA ALA A 30 -2.01 2.71 1.28
C ALA A 30 -1.76 3.47 2.60
N ALA A 31 -2.82 3.73 3.37
CA ALA A 31 -2.71 4.37 4.68
C ALA A 31 -1.87 3.53 5.66
N PHE A 32 -2.10 2.21 5.70
CA PHE A 32 -1.30 1.29 6.51
C PHE A 32 0.17 1.27 6.05
N GLY A 33 0.43 1.28 4.75
CA GLY A 33 1.78 1.40 4.20
C GLY A 33 2.49 2.68 4.62
N ALA A 34 1.79 3.81 4.66
CA ALA A 34 2.35 5.08 5.14
C ALA A 34 2.71 5.02 6.63
N VAL A 35 1.87 4.39 7.47
CA VAL A 35 2.19 4.14 8.88
C VAL A 35 3.43 3.26 9.02
N LEU A 36 3.49 2.14 8.28
CA LEU A 36 4.66 1.26 8.28
C LEU A 36 5.93 1.98 7.83
N TYR A 37 5.84 2.85 6.82
CA TYR A 37 6.96 3.69 6.37
C TYR A 37 7.48 4.56 7.52
N GLY A 38 6.59 5.23 8.25
CA GLY A 38 6.97 6.02 9.42
C GLY A 38 7.63 5.19 10.52
N VAL A 39 7.18 3.94 10.74
CA VAL A 39 7.78 3.03 11.72
C VAL A 39 9.20 2.62 11.30
N VAL A 40 9.39 2.17 10.06
CA VAL A 40 10.70 1.65 9.60
C VAL A 40 11.74 2.75 9.37
N THR A 41 11.30 3.98 9.11
CA THR A 41 12.19 5.15 8.98
C THR A 41 12.45 5.87 10.31
N GLY A 42 11.78 5.47 11.40
CA GLY A 42 12.00 6.06 12.71
C GLY A 42 13.36 5.71 13.32
N ASP A 43 13.89 6.63 14.13
CA ASP A 43 15.23 6.54 14.73
C ASP A 43 15.49 5.21 15.46
N SER A 44 14.49 4.68 16.16
CA SER A 44 14.63 3.42 16.90
C SER A 44 15.00 2.24 15.98
N ILE A 45 14.33 2.12 14.82
CA ILE A 45 14.56 1.03 13.87
C ILE A 45 15.87 1.24 13.13
N VAL A 46 16.11 2.46 12.65
CA VAL A 46 17.37 2.82 11.97
C VAL A 46 18.56 2.53 12.87
N ASN A 47 18.54 3.01 14.11
CA ASN A 47 19.62 2.77 15.08
C ASN A 47 19.78 1.28 15.43
N ALA A 48 18.68 0.53 15.50
CA ALA A 48 18.77 -0.91 15.75
C ALA A 48 19.45 -1.64 14.58
N LEU A 49 19.08 -1.31 13.33
CA LEU A 49 19.70 -1.87 12.13
C LEU A 49 21.17 -1.47 12.03
N THR A 50 21.52 -0.21 12.31
CA THR A 50 22.92 0.26 12.36
C THR A 50 23.73 -0.57 13.36
N ARG A 51 23.23 -0.77 14.59
CA ARG A 51 23.93 -1.58 15.60
C ARG A 51 24.11 -3.05 15.18
N ILE A 52 23.13 -3.63 14.48
CA ILE A 52 23.22 -4.99 13.96
C ILE A 52 24.31 -5.08 12.89
N ILE A 53 24.35 -4.12 11.96
CA ILE A 53 25.37 -4.03 10.92
C ILE A 53 26.76 -3.82 11.54
N ASP A 54 26.89 -2.90 12.49
CA ASP A 54 28.16 -2.64 13.18
C ASP A 54 28.67 -3.89 13.89
N ARG A 55 27.79 -4.64 14.58
CA ARG A 55 28.16 -5.89 15.23
C ARG A 55 28.61 -6.96 14.22
N ALA A 56 27.93 -7.06 13.08
CA ALA A 56 28.30 -8.00 12.04
C ALA A 56 29.67 -7.68 11.41
N LEU A 57 29.97 -6.40 11.18
CA LEU A 57 31.26 -5.96 10.63
C LEU A 57 32.41 -6.15 11.61
N ASN A 58 32.20 -5.92 12.91
CA ASN A 58 33.25 -6.08 13.94
C ASN A 58 33.51 -7.54 14.35
N THR A 59 32.71 -8.51 13.91
CA THR A 59 32.94 -9.95 14.18
C THR A 59 33.79 -10.62 13.08
N ALA A 60 33.91 -9.99 11.91
CA ALA A 60 34.54 -10.58 10.73
C ALA A 60 36.08 -10.41 10.66
N VAL A 61 36.71 -9.93 11.73
CA VAL A 61 38.17 -9.75 11.87
C VAL A 61 38.66 -10.52 13.09
#